data_AF-A0A1G0YV75-F1
#
_entry.id   AF-A0A1G0YV75-F1
#
_cell.length_a   1.000
_cell.length_b   1.000
_cell.length_c   1.000
_cell.angle_alpha   90.00
_cell.angle_beta   90.00
_cell.angle_gamma   90.00
#
_symmetry.space_group_name_H-M   'P 1'
#
loop_
_entity.id
_entity.type
_entity.pdbx_description
1 polymer ?
#
loop_
_entity_poly.entity_id
_entity_poly.type
_entity_poly.pdbx_seq_one_letter_code
_entity_poly.pdbx_strand_id
1 'polypeptide(L)'
;MLQQSLIYLFFSMLVVVLKQYAKLLLLYIDLIFTQISVQLSPLLSTIGLGNPIQKILLLALTPIAITAIPGVIYYLFARKTMPYYFEVTWCIWLVIVLSNLLIK
;
A
#
# COMPACT_ATOMS: atom_id res chain seq x y z
N MET A 1 21.09 14.62 28.40
CA MET A 1 21.60 14.96 27.04
C MET A 1 22.26 13.77 26.33
N LEU A 2 23.18 13.03 26.95
CA LEU A 2 23.82 11.84 26.35
C LEU A 2 22.84 10.72 25.93
N GLN A 3 21.81 10.45 26.73
CA GLN A 3 20.81 9.40 26.42
C GLN A 3 19.96 9.72 25.18
N GLN A 4 19.61 10.99 24.97
CA GLN A 4 18.87 11.41 23.77
C GLN A 4 19.74 11.29 22.52
N SER A 5 21.02 11.66 22.61
CA SER A 5 21.98 11.50 21.51
C SER A 5 22.11 10.03 21.06
N LEU A 6 22.19 9.09 22.00
CA LEU A 6 22.21 7.65 21.71
C LEU A 6 20.94 7.16 21.01
N ILE A 7 19.77 7.65 21.43
CA ILE A 7 18.50 7.31 20.78
C ILE A 7 18.47 7.84 19.34
N TYR A 8 18.91 9.07 19.11
CA TYR A 8 18.99 9.63 17.76
C TYR A 8 19.99 8.89 16.87
N LEU A 9 21.14 8.49 17.41
CA LEU A 9 22.14 7.68 16.70
C LEU A 9 21.59 6.31 16.34
N PHE A 10 20.90 5.67 17.29
CA PHE A 10 20.26 4.37 17.07
C PHE A 10 19.18 4.46 15.99
N PHE A 11 18.27 5.43 16.07
CA PHE A 11 17.25 5.64 15.06
C PHE A 11 17.85 6.00 13.69
N SER A 12 18.92 6.78 13.64
CA SER A 12 19.62 7.12 12.40
C SER A 12 20.20 5.87 11.72
N MET A 13 20.90 5.01 12.48
CA MET A 13 21.38 3.72 11.97
C MET A 13 20.22 2.82 11.53
N LEU A 14 19.13 2.79 12.30
CA LEU A 14 17.95 1.99 12.01
C LEU A 14 17.33 2.41 10.66
N VAL A 15 17.18 3.72 10.41
CA VAL A 15 16.68 4.25 9.12
C VAL A 15 17.59 3.87 7.94
N VAL A 16 18.91 3.92 8.12
CA VAL A 16 19.87 3.57 7.06
C VAL A 16 19.79 2.08 6.71
N VAL A 17 19.67 1.20 7.69
CA VAL A 17 19.52 -0.24 7.46
C VAL A 17 18.13 -0.56 6.88
N LEU A 18 17.07 0.07 7.39
CA LEU A 18 15.71 -0.12 6.86
C LEU A 18 15.51 0.46 5.47
N LYS A 19 16.35 1.38 4.98
CA LYS A 19 16.25 1.93 3.61
C LYS A 19 16.21 0.83 2.54
N GLN A 20 17.04 -0.21 2.70
CA GLN A 20 17.10 -1.31 1.73
C GLN A 20 15.81 -2.14 1.76
N TYR A 21 15.25 -2.36 2.95
CA TYR A 21 13.97 -3.05 3.14
C TYR A 21 12.77 -2.21 2.68
N ALA A 22 12.81 -0.88 2.85
CA ALA A 22 11.78 0.04 2.40
C ALA A 22 11.69 0.04 0.86
N LYS A 23 12.84 0.03 0.16
CA LYS A 23 12.87 -0.07 -1.30
C LYS A 23 12.29 -1.40 -1.80
N LEU A 24 12.65 -2.50 -1.13
CA LEU A 24 12.08 -3.82 -1.41
C LEU A 24 10.57 -3.88 -1.15
N LEU A 25 10.11 -3.32 -0.03
CA LEU A 25 8.68 -3.22 0.29
C LEU A 25 7.92 -2.43 -0.76
N LEU A 26 8.43 -1.27 -1.16
CA LEU A 26 7.84 -0.45 -2.22
C LEU A 26 7.79 -1.21 -3.55
N LEU A 27 8.85 -1.94 -3.91
CA LEU A 27 8.86 -2.77 -5.13
C LEU A 27 7.78 -3.86 -5.09
N TYR A 28 7.62 -4.55 -3.96
CA TYR A 28 6.59 -5.57 -3.79
C TYR A 28 5.19 -4.97 -3.84
N ILE A 29 4.97 -3.84 -3.17
CA ILE A 29 3.69 -3.11 -3.22
C ILE A 29 3.38 -2.69 -4.66
N ASP A 30 4.37 -2.18 -5.40
CA ASP A 30 4.21 -1.74 -6.78
C ASP A 30 3.91 -2.91 -7.74
N LEU A 31 4.58 -4.06 -7.56
CA LEU A 31 4.31 -5.28 -8.32
C LEU A 31 2.89 -5.80 -8.09
N ILE A 32 2.46 -5.84 -6.83
CA ILE A 32 1.09 -6.25 -6.49
C ILE A 32 0.10 -5.23 -7.05
N PHE A 33 0.40 -3.94 -6.93
CA PHE A 33 -0.41 -2.85 -7.48
C PHE A 33 -0.56 -2.97 -9.00
N THR A 34 0.51 -3.26 -9.74
CA THR A 34 0.45 -3.43 -11.19
C THR A 34 -0.36 -4.66 -11.57
N GLN A 35 -0.18 -5.80 -10.90
CA GLN A 35 -0.96 -7.00 -11.22
C GLN A 35 -2.46 -6.82 -10.97
N ILE A 36 -2.82 -6.21 -9.83
CA ILE A 36 -4.21 -5.91 -9.48
C ILE A 36 -4.79 -4.88 -10.46
N SER A 37 -4.04 -3.84 -10.78
CA SER A 37 -4.49 -2.80 -11.73
C SER A 37 -4.70 -3.35 -13.14
N VAL A 38 -3.86 -4.28 -13.61
CA VAL A 38 -4.03 -4.95 -14.92
C VAL A 38 -5.31 -5.77 -14.96
N GLN A 39 -5.72 -6.40 -13.86
CA GLN A 39 -6.96 -7.19 -13.78
C GLN A 39 -8.21 -6.31 -13.63
N LEU A 40 -8.11 -5.19 -12.90
CA LEU A 40 -9.20 -4.23 -12.70
C LEU A 40 -9.42 -3.31 -13.90
N SER A 41 -8.37 -2.99 -14.67
CA SER A 41 -8.46 -2.15 -15.87
C SER A 41 -9.53 -2.62 -16.88
N PRO A 42 -9.56 -3.90 -17.32
CA PRO A 42 -10.59 -4.39 -18.23
C PRO A 42 -11.98 -4.37 -17.60
N LEU A 43 -12.11 -4.72 -16.31
CA LEU A 43 -13.38 -4.68 -15.56
C LEU A 43 -13.96 -3.27 -15.43
N LEU A 44 -13.14 -2.23 -15.35
CA LEU A 44 -13.61 -0.84 -15.33
C LEU A 44 -13.88 -0.31 -16.74
N SER A 45 -13.14 -0.78 -17.75
CA SER A 45 -13.34 -0.35 -19.15
C SER A 45 -14.68 -0.86 -19.73
N THR A 46 -15.16 -2.02 -19.30
CA THR A 46 -16.47 -2.56 -19.68
C THR A 46 -17.65 -1.75 -19.12
N ILE A 47 -17.44 -0.98 -18.06
CA ILE A 47 -18.47 -0.14 -17.43
C ILE A 47 -18.67 1.18 -18.20
N GLY A 48 -17.83 1.48 -19.21
CA GLY A 48 -17.97 2.68 -20.05
C GLY A 48 -17.64 3.99 -19.30
N LEU A 49 -16.93 3.91 -18.18
CA LEU A 49 -16.51 5.07 -17.39
C LEU A 49 -15.46 5.87 -18.17
N GLY A 50 -15.68 7.17 -18.30
CA GLY A 50 -14.72 8.08 -18.93
C GLY A 50 -13.33 7.98 -18.28
N ASN A 51 -12.28 8.08 -19.11
CA ASN A 51 -10.88 7.90 -18.76
C ASN A 51 -10.40 8.56 -17.43
N PRO A 52 -10.82 9.79 -17.04
CA PRO A 52 -10.42 10.36 -15.75
C PRO A 52 -11.10 9.70 -14.54
N ILE A 53 -12.37 9.31 -14.66
CA ILE A 53 -13.13 8.69 -13.56
C ILE A 53 -12.60 7.28 -13.31
N GLN A 54 -12.27 6.55 -14.39
CA GLN A 54 -11.65 5.23 -14.30
C GLN A 54 -10.33 5.26 -13.51
N LYS A 55 -9.49 6.28 -13.70
CA LYS A 55 -8.23 6.43 -12.97
C LYS A 55 -8.44 6.70 -11.49
N ILE A 56 -9.39 7.56 -11.13
CA ILE A 56 -9.71 7.86 -9.73
C ILE A 56 -10.26 6.61 -9.03
N LEU A 57 -11.15 5.89 -9.71
CA LEU A 57 -11.73 4.65 -9.18
C LEU A 57 -10.66 3.57 -8.99
N LEU A 58 -9.76 3.39 -9.96
CA LEU A 58 -8.60 2.51 -9.82
C LEU A 58 -7.76 2.89 -8.61
N LEU A 59 -7.39 4.17 -8.47
CA LEU A 59 -6.58 4.63 -7.34
C LEU A 59 -7.23 4.36 -5.98
N ALA A 60 -8.57 4.43 -5.90
CA ALA A 60 -9.32 4.14 -4.69
C ALA A 60 -9.53 2.63 -4.43
N LEU A 61 -9.84 1.85 -5.48
CA LEU A 61 -10.11 0.41 -5.35
C LEU A 61 -8.84 -0.42 -5.11
N THR A 62 -7.71 -0.03 -5.71
CA THR A 62 -6.51 -0.85 -5.64
C THR A 62 -6.02 -1.11 -4.21
N PRO A 63 -5.91 -0.13 -3.29
CA PRO A 63 -5.51 -0.43 -1.91
C PRO A 63 -6.51 -1.33 -1.18
N ILE A 64 -7.81 -1.20 -1.45
CA ILE A 64 -8.84 -2.09 -0.89
C ILE A 64 -8.64 -3.52 -1.40
N ALA A 65 -8.35 -3.68 -2.69
CA ALA A 65 -8.06 -4.98 -3.28
C ALA A 65 -6.74 -5.58 -2.73
N ILE A 66 -5.71 -4.76 -2.52
CA ILE A 66 -4.44 -5.17 -1.92
C ILE A 66 -4.65 -5.67 -0.49
N THR A 67 -5.41 -4.94 0.34
CA THR A 67 -5.66 -5.32 1.74
C THR A 67 -6.69 -6.43 1.90
N ALA A 68 -7.58 -6.62 0.93
CA ALA A 68 -8.53 -7.72 0.92
C ALA A 68 -7.82 -9.08 0.98
N ILE A 69 -6.67 -9.24 0.32
CA ILE A 69 -5.90 -10.49 0.34
C ILE A 69 -5.45 -10.88 1.76
N PRO A 70 -4.65 -10.07 2.50
CA PRO A 70 -4.28 -10.40 3.86
C PRO A 70 -5.48 -10.41 4.82
N GLY A 71 -6.52 -9.58 4.58
CA GLY A 71 -7.74 -9.58 5.38
C GLY A 71 -8.53 -10.89 5.28
N VAL A 72 -8.66 -11.45 4.07
CA VAL A 72 -9.31 -12.74 3.83
C VAL A 72 -8.48 -13.89 4.39
N ILE A 73 -7.15 -13.85 4.21
CA ILE A 73 -6.24 -14.84 4.81
C ILE A 73 -6.41 -14.83 6.33
N TYR A 74 -6.37 -13.66 6.97
CA TYR A 74 -6.56 -13.54 8.42
C TYR A 74 -7.94 -14.05 8.85
N TYR A 75 -8.99 -13.72 8.09
CA TYR A 75 -10.34 -14.20 8.38
C TYR A 75 -10.44 -15.74 8.27
N LEU A 76 -9.78 -16.37 7.29
CA LEU A 76 -9.78 -17.83 7.14
C LEU A 76 -9.12 -18.55 8.32
N PHE A 77 -8.02 -18.02 8.85
CA PHE A 77 -7.30 -18.64 9.97
C PHE A 77 -7.88 -18.26 11.34
N ALA A 78 -8.19 -16.99 11.54
CA ALA A 78 -8.64 -16.47 12.84
C ALA A 78 -10.17 -16.49 13.01
N ARG A 79 -10.96 -16.67 11.92
CA ARG A 79 -12.43 -16.55 11.86
C ARG A 79 -12.97 -15.26 12.47
N LYS A 80 -12.12 -14.24 12.56
CA LYS A 80 -12.43 -12.91 13.10
C LYS A 80 -12.00 -11.88 12.06
N THR A 81 -12.70 -10.75 12.03
CA THR A 81 -12.28 -9.61 11.20
C THR A 81 -10.91 -9.14 11.66
N MET A 82 -10.05 -8.80 10.70
CA MET A 82 -8.71 -8.32 11.00
C MET A 82 -8.79 -6.99 11.79
N PRO A 83 -8.18 -6.90 12.98
CA PRO A 83 -8.10 -5.63 13.69
C PRO A 83 -7.28 -4.65 12.85
N TYR A 84 -7.73 -3.41 12.80
CA TYR A 84 -7.09 -2.32 12.04
C TYR A 84 -7.11 -2.46 10.50
N TYR A 85 -8.04 -3.25 9.94
CA TYR A 85 -8.14 -3.44 8.49
C TYR A 85 -8.26 -2.12 7.70
N PHE A 86 -9.07 -1.19 8.20
CA PHE A 86 -9.32 0.09 7.54
C PHE A 86 -8.08 0.99 7.59
N GLU A 87 -7.39 1.01 8.72
CA GLU A 87 -6.17 1.77 8.97
C GLU A 87 -5.03 1.28 8.08
N VAL A 88 -4.87 -0.03 7.94
CA VAL A 88 -3.89 -0.63 7.02
C VAL A 88 -4.21 -0.27 5.56
N THR A 89 -5.49 -0.32 5.19
CA THR A 89 -5.96 0.07 3.85
C THR A 89 -5.67 1.53 3.55
N TRP A 90 -5.90 2.42 4.52
CA TRP A 90 -5.58 3.84 4.40
C TRP A 90 -4.09 4.11 4.33
N CYS A 91 -3.28 3.42 5.13
CA CYS A 91 -1.82 3.52 5.06
C CYS A 91 -1.30 3.16 3.67
N ILE A 92 -1.80 2.06 3.09
CA ILE A 92 -1.42 1.62 1.74
C ILE A 92 -1.93 2.61 0.68
N TRP A 93 -3.17 3.11 0.82
CA TRP A 93 -3.71 4.15 -0.08
C TRP A 93 -2.82 5.41 -0.07
N LEU A 94 -2.42 5.90 1.11
CA LEU A 94 -1.53 7.06 1.23
C LEU A 94 -0.19 6.82 0.54
N VAL A 95 0.44 5.67 0.75
CA VAL A 95 1.71 5.32 0.10
C VAL A 95 1.57 5.31 -1.43
N ILE A 96 0.49 4.74 -1.96
CA ILE A 96 0.23 4.69 -3.40
C ILE A 96 -0.01 6.10 -3.96
N VAL A 97 -0.85 6.90 -3.31
CA VAL A 97 -1.17 8.28 -3.74
C VAL A 97 0.08 9.15 -3.73
N LEU A 98 0.85 9.11 -2.63
CA LEU A 98 2.11 9.84 -2.51
C LEU A 98 3.11 9.40 -3.59
N SER A 99 3.22 8.09 -3.85
CA SER A 99 4.12 7.59 -4.89
C SER A 99 3.68 8.04 -6.30
N ASN A 100 2.37 8.03 -6.60
CA ASN A 100 1.85 8.47 -7.90
C ASN A 100 2.03 9.98 -8.11
N LEU A 101 1.94 10.78 -7.03
CA LEU A 101 2.15 12.23 -7.06
C LEU A 101 3.62 12.63 -7.10
N LEU A 102 4.54 11.89 -6.43
CA LEU A 102 5.97 12.22 -6.39
C LEU A 102 6.76 11.70 -7.58
N ILE A 103 6.36 10.59 -8.20
CA ILE A 103 7.14 9.91 -9.26
C ILE A 103 6.74 10.40 -10.67
N LYS A 104 5.70 11.24 -10.78
CA LYS A 104 5.28 11.87 -12.04
C LYS A 104 5.68 13.33 -12.13
#